data_AF-A0A9D9DKW5-F1
#
_entry.id   AF-A0A9D9DKW5-F1
#
_cell.length_a   1.000
_cell.length_b   1.000
_cell.length_c   1.000
_cell.angle_alpha   90.00
_cell.angle_beta   90.00
_cell.angle_gamma   90.00
#
_symmetry.space_group_name_H-M   'P 1'
#
loop_
_entity.id
_entity.type
_entity.pdbx_description
1 polymer ?
#
loop_
_entity_poly.entity_id
_entity_poly.type
_entity_poly.pdbx_seq_one_letter_code
_entity_poly.pdbx_strand_id
1 'polypeptide(L)' 'DTISIDIPGRSINLEVSETQMEERRSRMEERKEKAYRPLHRERHVSKALKAYALAVASADKGAVRIIED' A
#
# COMPACT_ATOMS: atom_id res chain seq x y z
N ASP A 1 14.67 6.83 5.22
CA ASP A 1 15.48 6.06 4.26
C ASP A 1 15.62 6.83 2.98
N THR A 2 16.72 6.60 2.28
CA THR A 2 16.96 7.22 0.98
C THR A 2 16.06 6.56 -0.06
N ILE A 3 15.37 7.38 -0.87
CA ILE A 3 14.65 6.92 -2.05
C ILE A 3 15.37 7.48 -3.26
N SER A 4 15.88 6.59 -4.10
CA SER A 4 16.47 6.94 -5.38
C SER A 4 15.37 6.98 -6.45
N ILE A 5 15.30 8.08 -7.20
CA ILE A 5 14.36 8.26 -8.31
C ILE A 5 15.18 8.57 -9.54
N ASP A 6 15.21 7.62 -10.48
CA ASP A 6 15.88 7.77 -11.77
C ASP A 6 14.82 8.03 -12.85
N ILE A 7 14.73 9.29 -13.30
CA ILE A 7 13.77 9.69 -14.33
C ILE A 7 14.16 9.12 -15.71
N PRO A 8 15.42 9.27 -16.19
CA PRO A 8 15.86 8.61 -17.42
C PRO A 8 15.68 7.08 -17.40
N GLY A 9 16.06 6.42 -16.30
CA GLY A 9 15.96 4.96 -16.12
C GLY A 9 14.57 4.46 -15.74
N ARG A 10 13.61 5.36 -15.46
CA ARG A 10 12.23 5.06 -15.06
C ARG A 10 12.12 4.13 -13.84
N SER A 11 12.92 4.38 -12.81
CA SER A 11 12.91 3.57 -11.60
C SER A 11 12.72 4.40 -10.33
N ILE A 12 12.16 3.75 -9.31
CA ILE A 12 12.05 4.26 -7.95
C ILE A 12 12.48 3.15 -6.99
N ASN A 13 13.55 3.37 -6.25
CA ASN A 13 14.16 2.36 -5.38
C ASN A 13 14.26 2.87 -3.95
N LEU A 14 13.94 2.01 -2.99
CA LEU A 14 14.20 2.24 -1.58
C LEU A 14 15.58 1.68 -1.26
N GLU A 15 16.51 2.56 -0.91
CA GLU A 15 17.93 2.23 -0.65
C GLU A 15 18.10 1.63 0.75
N VAL A 16 17.59 0.41 0.94
CA VAL A 16 17.64 -0.36 2.18
C VAL A 16 18.05 -1.80 1.83
N SER A 17 18.89 -2.43 2.65
CA SER A 17 19.29 -3.81 2.40
C SER A 17 18.10 -4.77 2.51
N GLU A 18 18.16 -5.90 1.80
CA GLU A 18 17.10 -6.93 1.86
C GLU A 18 16.88 -7.41 3.30
N THR A 19 17.96 -7.66 4.05
CA THR A 19 17.89 -8.05 5.46
C THR A 19 17.11 -7.04 6.30
N GLN A 20 17.38 -5.74 6.16
CA GLN A 20 16.63 -4.71 6.89
C GLN A 20 15.17 -4.63 6.44
N MET A 21 14.88 -4.86 5.16
CA MET A 21 13.52 -4.92 4.65
C MET A 21 12.74 -6.10 5.23
N GLU A 22 13.37 -7.27 5.32
CA GLU A 22 12.79 -8.47 5.93
C GLU A 22 12.54 -8.28 7.43
N GLU A 23 13.51 -7.73 8.17
CA GLU A 23 13.33 -7.40 9.59
C GLU A 23 12.17 -6.42 9.82
N ARG A 24 11.98 -5.45 8.92
CA ARG A 24 10.85 -4.51 9.00
C ARG A 24 9.53 -5.19 8.72
N ARG A 25 9.48 -6.12 7.75
CA ARG A 25 8.28 -6.92 7.45
C ARG A 25 7.91 -7.80 8.63
N SER A 26 8.87 -8.55 9.19
CA SER A 26 8.66 -9.41 10.36
C SER A 26 8.13 -8.63 11.57
N ARG A 27 8.78 -7.51 11.93
CA ARG A 27 8.30 -6.62 13.00
C ARG A 27 6.91 -6.05 12.75
N MET A 28 6.55 -5.80 11.50
CA MET A 28 5.22 -5.32 11.15
C MET A 28 4.18 -6.44 11.27
N GLU A 29 4.50 -7.64 10.83
CA GLU A 29 3.63 -8.81 10.90
C GLU A 29 3.39 -9.27 12.35
N GLU A 30 4.38 -9.13 13.23
CA GLU A 30 4.26 -9.37 14.69
C GLU A 30 3.15 -8.53 15.34
N ARG A 31 2.75 -7.40 14.74
CA ARG A 31 1.66 -6.55 15.25
C ARG A 31 0.27 -7.16 14.99
N LYS A 32 0.18 -8.30 14.30
CA LYS A 32 -1.06 -9.08 14.04
C LYS A 32 -2.18 -8.20 13.47
N GLU A 33 -3.32 -8.10 14.17
CA GLU A 33 -4.47 -7.31 13.74
C GLU A 33 -4.15 -5.81 13.55
N LYS A 34 -3.11 -5.30 14.22
CA LYS A 34 -2.65 -3.91 14.10
C LYS A 34 -1.60 -3.71 13.00
N ALA A 35 -1.16 -4.78 12.33
CA ALA A 35 -0.22 -4.71 11.21
C ALA A 35 -0.83 -3.92 10.05
N TYR A 36 -0.04 -3.07 9.39
CA TYR A 36 -0.42 -2.24 8.25
C TYR A 36 -1.67 -1.36 8.47
N ARG A 37 -2.07 -1.14 9.73
CA ARG A 37 -3.15 -0.24 10.10
C ARG A 37 -2.61 1.11 10.57
N PRO A 38 -3.30 2.22 10.24
CA PRO A 38 -2.94 3.52 10.79
C PRO A 38 -3.09 3.51 12.32
N LEU A 39 -2.13 4.11 13.01
CA LEU A 39 -2.10 4.16 14.48
C LEU A 39 -3.09 5.19 15.06
N HIS A 40 -3.11 6.39 14.50
CA HIS A 40 -3.86 7.53 15.05
C HIS A 40 -4.79 8.21 14.03
N ARG A 41 -4.99 7.61 12.85
CA ARG A 41 -5.76 8.25 11.77
C ARG A 41 -7.25 8.00 11.96
N GLU A 42 -7.98 9.03 12.39
CA GLU A 42 -9.44 9.05 12.37
C GLU A 42 -9.93 9.56 11.02
N ARG A 43 -10.46 8.65 10.17
CA ARG A 43 -11.04 9.00 8.88
C ARG A 43 -12.45 8.43 8.77
N HIS A 44 -13.44 9.28 8.59
CA HIS A 44 -14.78 8.81 8.25
C HIS A 44 -14.81 8.32 6.79
N VAL A 45 -15.22 7.06 6.59
CA VAL A 45 -15.35 6.45 5.26
C VAL A 45 -16.83 6.23 4.98
N SER A 46 -17.37 6.98 4.01
CA SER A 46 -18.78 6.87 3.63
C SER A 46 -19.11 5.47 3.08
N LYS A 47 -20.39 5.10 3.11
CA LYS A 47 -20.86 3.83 2.52
C LYS A 47 -20.48 3.70 1.04
N ALA A 48 -20.60 4.80 0.28
CA ALA A 48 -20.20 4.85 -1.13
C ALA A 48 -18.70 4.57 -1.34
N LEU A 49 -17.82 5.14 -0.50
CA LEU A 49 -16.38 4.88 -0.57
C LEU A 49 -16.01 3.45 -0.18
N LYS A 50 -16.73 2.85 0.77
CA LYS A 50 -16.56 1.43 1.11
C LYS A 50 -16.95 0.53 -0.07
N ALA A 51 -18.10 0.79 -0.69
CA ALA A 51 -18.55 0.04 -1.87
C ALA A 51 -17.55 0.18 -3.05
N TYR A 52 -17.05 1.38 -3.30
CA TYR A 52 -16.02 1.61 -4.32
C TYR A 52 -14.76 0.77 -4.07
N ALA A 53 -14.24 0.79 -2.85
CA ALA A 53 -13.01 0.09 -2.49
C ALA A 53 -13.09 -1.44 -2.63
N LEU A 54 -14.30 -2.02 -2.62
CA LEU A 54 -14.50 -3.46 -2.79
C LEU A 54 -14.40 -3.93 -4.25
N ALA A 55 -14.70 -3.05 -5.21
CA ALA A 55 -14.78 -3.41 -6.63
C ALA A 55 -13.67 -2.79 -7.48
N VAL A 56 -12.90 -1.84 -6.94
CA VAL A 56 -11.92 -1.08 -7.73
C VAL A 56 -10.66 -1.91 -8.03
N ALA A 57 -10.23 -1.89 -9.28
CA ALA A 57 -8.96 -2.45 -9.73
C ALA A 57 -7.78 -1.57 -9.31
N SER A 58 -6.58 -2.13 -9.41
CA SER A 58 -5.35 -1.37 -9.17
C SER A 58 -5.19 -0.20 -10.15
N ALA A 59 -4.48 0.85 -9.72
CA ALA A 59 -4.33 2.09 -10.50
C ALA A 59 -3.52 1.90 -11.78
N ASP A 60 -2.59 0.95 -11.82
CA ASP A 60 -1.87 0.52 -13.04
C ASP A 60 -2.83 -0.04 -14.09
N LYS A 61 -3.97 -0.60 -13.66
CA LYS A 61 -5.05 -1.08 -14.53
C LYS A 61 -6.15 -0.03 -14.77
N GLY A 62 -5.91 1.22 -14.41
CA GLY A 62 -6.83 2.34 -14.64
C GLY A 62 -7.91 2.54 -13.58
N ALA A 63 -7.83 1.86 -12.43
CA ALA A 63 -8.78 2.01 -11.31
C ALA A 63 -10.27 1.82 -11.70
N VAL A 64 -10.52 0.96 -12.69
CA VAL A 64 -11.88 0.60 -13.12
C VAL A 64 -12.59 -0.25 -12.07
N ARG A 65 -13.92 -0.22 -12.06
CA ARG A 65 -14.71 -1.11 -11.20
C ARG A 65 -14.90 -2.45 -11.90
N ILE A 66 -14.54 -3.52 -11.22
CA ILE A 66 -14.80 -4.90 -11.62
C ILE A 66 -16.09 -5.33 -10.93
N ILE A 67 -17.14 -5.51 -11.70
CA ILE A 67 -18.46 -5.96 -11.25
C ILE A 67 -18.75 -7.22 -12.07
N GLU A 68 -19.03 -8.33 -11.40
CA GLU A 68 -19.46 -9.57 -12.07
C GLU A 68 -20.91 -9.41 -12.55
N ASP A 69 -21.24 -10.03 -13.69
CA ASP A 69 -22.60 -10.04 -14.26
C ASP A 69 -23.59 -10.89 -13.43
#